data_AF-I9SDB4-F1
#
_entry.id   AF-I9SDB4-F1
#
_cell.length_a   1.000
_cell.length_b   1.000
_cell.length_c   1.000
_cell.angle_alpha   90.00
_cell.angle_beta   90.00
_cell.angle_gamma   90.00
#
_symmetry.space_group_name_H-M   'P 1'
#
loop_
_entity.id
_entity.type
_entity.pdbx_description
1 polymer ?
#
loop_
_entity_poly.entity_id
_entity_poly.type
_entity_poly.pdbx_seq_one_letter_code
_entity_poly.pdbx_strand_id
1 'polypeptide(L)'
;MTISYVRICGKDNSVSLFSDLLEIYLYIEIYNKSDSSFYLDLSSNIESRFLLKNGNQPFEFSVSEIDILDVFPGIYNVPPFSPEQEGKTGAPINLILKCDPLRFDSVSYCEYPLKIYSLLRDSLYYIPPLDSINLDTKVLNRKIHINLPETMPCLYKIGEKEYVFLRDSLLM
;
A
#
# COMPACT_ATOMS: atom_id res chain seq x y z
N MET A 1 -7.12 -0.44 -7.63
CA MET A 1 -6.34 0.34 -6.66
C MET A 1 -4.93 0.40 -7.17
N THR A 2 -4.31 1.57 -7.10
CA THR A 2 -2.97 1.82 -7.61
C THR A 2 -2.16 2.48 -6.51
N ILE A 3 -0.94 2.02 -6.27
CA ILE A 3 0.00 2.70 -5.39
C ILE A 3 0.51 3.92 -6.15
N SER A 4 0.38 5.11 -5.56
CA SER A 4 0.79 6.35 -6.22
C SER A 4 2.00 6.98 -5.55
N TYR A 5 2.32 6.58 -4.33
CA TYR A 5 3.58 6.90 -3.68
C TYR A 5 3.97 5.85 -2.63
N VAL A 6 5.26 5.58 -2.52
CA VAL A 6 5.85 4.67 -1.52
C VAL A 6 6.95 5.41 -0.80
N ARG A 7 6.86 5.42 0.53
CA ARG A 7 7.92 5.86 1.42
C ARG A 7 8.30 4.73 2.35
N ILE A 8 9.59 4.46 2.40
CA ILE A 8 10.13 3.41 3.26
C ILE A 8 11.16 4.05 4.20
N CYS A 9 11.02 3.82 5.50
CA CYS A 9 11.87 4.37 6.55
C CYS A 9 12.54 3.23 7.34
N GLY A 10 13.84 3.34 7.59
CA GLY A 10 14.56 2.46 8.53
C GLY A 10 15.66 3.17 9.31
N LYS A 11 16.19 2.50 10.34
CA LYS A 11 17.29 3.01 11.19
C LYS A 11 18.65 2.63 10.60
N ASP A 12 19.60 3.55 10.71
CA ASP A 12 21.01 3.31 10.39
C ASP A 12 21.71 2.68 11.60
N ASN A 13 22.45 1.58 11.39
CA ASN A 13 23.35 1.00 12.38
C ASN A 13 24.75 0.89 11.77
N SER A 14 25.76 1.21 12.58
CA SER A 14 27.17 1.44 12.21
C SER A 14 27.94 0.25 11.63
N VAL A 15 27.28 -0.86 11.30
CA VAL A 15 27.93 -2.12 10.90
C VAL A 15 27.30 -2.68 9.62
N SER A 16 27.37 -1.95 8.49
CA SER A 16 27.16 -2.43 7.10
C SER A 16 26.05 -3.48 6.81
N LEU A 17 25.08 -3.63 7.70
CA LEU A 17 23.99 -4.60 7.74
C LEU A 17 22.79 -3.77 8.17
N PHE A 18 21.77 -3.75 7.31
CA PHE A 18 20.57 -2.99 7.59
C PHE A 18 19.92 -3.49 8.87
N SER A 19 19.70 -2.58 9.83
CA SER A 19 18.85 -2.83 10.99
C SER A 19 17.40 -2.50 10.63
N ASP A 20 16.51 -3.46 10.86
CA ASP A 20 15.08 -3.28 11.12
C ASP A 20 14.39 -2.18 10.28
N LEU A 21 13.72 -2.58 9.20
CA LEU A 21 12.74 -1.73 8.50
C LEU A 21 11.62 -1.36 9.48
N LEU A 22 11.69 -0.15 10.02
CA LEU A 22 10.76 0.25 11.08
C LEU A 22 9.38 0.56 10.55
N GLU A 23 9.31 1.11 9.33
CA GLU A 23 8.06 1.64 8.80
C GLU A 23 8.07 1.60 7.28
N ILE A 24 6.99 1.06 6.71
CA ILE A 24 6.65 1.25 5.30
C ILE A 24 5.35 2.04 5.28
N TYR A 25 5.39 3.18 4.60
CA TYR A 25 4.26 4.05 4.35
C TYR A 25 3.88 3.98 2.87
N LEU A 26 2.61 3.72 2.59
CA LEU A 26 2.07 3.65 1.23
C LEU A 26 0.97 4.69 1.08
N TYR A 27 1.04 5.45 0.00
CA TYR A 27 -0.06 6.28 -0.48
C TYR A 27 -0.69 5.58 -1.68
N ILE A 28 -1.96 5.22 -1.55
CA ILE A 28 -2.72 4.46 -2.53
C ILE A 28 -3.87 5.31 -3.04
N GLU A 29 -4.08 5.27 -4.35
CA GLU A 29 -5.22 5.88 -5.01
C GLU A 29 -6.17 4.80 -5.55
N ILE A 30 -7.45 4.99 -5.28
CA ILE A 30 -8.51 4.14 -5.79
C ILE A 30 -9.20 4.82 -6.97
N TYR A 31 -9.06 4.20 -8.12
CA TYR A 31 -9.74 4.59 -9.36
C TYR A 31 -10.93 3.66 -9.61
N ASN A 32 -12.15 4.11 -9.31
CA ASN A 32 -13.37 3.37 -9.62
C ASN A 32 -13.72 3.54 -11.10
N LYS A 33 -13.41 2.54 -11.92
CA LYS A 33 -13.71 2.55 -13.37
C LYS A 33 -15.14 2.11 -13.72
N SER A 34 -16.00 1.88 -12.73
CA SER A 34 -17.39 1.50 -12.99
C SER A 34 -18.31 2.73 -13.03
N ASP A 35 -19.48 2.57 -13.62
CA ASP A 35 -20.47 3.65 -13.77
C ASP A 35 -21.24 3.97 -12.46
N SER A 36 -20.95 3.23 -11.38
CA SER A 36 -21.64 3.37 -10.09
C SER A 36 -20.66 3.41 -8.92
N SER A 37 -21.03 4.08 -7.83
CA SER A 37 -20.25 4.03 -6.60
C SER A 37 -20.25 2.64 -5.99
N PHE A 38 -19.14 2.29 -5.33
CA PHE A 38 -19.06 1.13 -4.45
C PHE A 38 -18.62 1.55 -3.05
N TYR A 39 -18.85 0.68 -2.07
CA TYR A 39 -18.42 0.89 -0.69
C TYR A 39 -17.15 0.11 -0.39
N LEU A 40 -16.14 0.79 0.14
CA LEU A 40 -14.92 0.21 0.64
C LEU A 40 -15.05 0.01 2.15
N ASP A 41 -15.09 -1.25 2.58
CA ASP A 41 -15.13 -1.58 4.01
C ASP A 41 -13.72 -1.74 4.56
N LEU A 42 -13.37 -0.85 5.49
CA LEU A 42 -12.15 -0.82 6.29
C LEU A 42 -12.47 -0.86 7.79
N SER A 43 -13.69 -1.28 8.16
CA SER A 43 -14.13 -1.33 9.54
C SER A 43 -13.23 -2.25 10.37
N SER A 44 -12.90 -1.77 11.57
CA SER A 44 -11.77 -2.22 12.40
C SER A 44 -11.91 -3.60 13.04
N ASN A 45 -13.02 -4.30 12.82
CA ASN A 45 -13.37 -5.50 13.60
C ASN A 45 -12.78 -6.81 13.09
N ILE A 46 -12.14 -6.86 11.91
CA ILE A 46 -11.68 -8.13 11.33
C ILE A 46 -10.37 -7.91 10.56
N GLU A 47 -9.23 -7.98 11.25
CA GLU A 47 -7.89 -8.10 10.66
C GLU A 47 -7.46 -6.92 9.74
N SER A 48 -6.15 -6.77 9.50
CA SER A 48 -5.73 -5.81 8.47
C SER A 48 -6.27 -6.23 7.11
N ARG A 49 -6.97 -5.31 6.44
CA ARG A 49 -7.50 -5.52 5.08
C ARG A 49 -6.41 -5.50 4.01
N PHE A 50 -5.25 -4.95 4.33
CA PHE A 50 -4.17 -4.72 3.39
C PHE A 50 -2.99 -5.60 3.77
N LEU A 51 -2.78 -6.67 2.99
CA LEU A 51 -1.77 -7.68 3.27
C LEU A 51 -0.67 -7.70 2.22
N LEU A 52 0.57 -7.73 2.69
CA LEU A 52 1.76 -7.96 1.88
C LEU A 52 2.26 -9.38 2.12
N LYS A 53 2.09 -10.25 1.13
CA LYS A 53 2.49 -11.65 1.25
C LYS A 53 4.01 -11.79 1.19
N ASN A 54 4.63 -12.37 2.22
CA ASN A 54 6.03 -12.76 2.22
C ASN A 54 6.19 -14.20 2.73
N GLY A 55 6.27 -15.17 1.82
CA GLY A 55 6.27 -16.59 2.22
C GLY A 55 4.98 -16.98 2.94
N ASN A 56 5.12 -17.55 4.14
CA ASN A 56 4.00 -18.10 4.93
C ASN A 56 3.38 -17.10 5.91
N GLN A 57 4.05 -15.98 6.21
CA GLN A 57 3.58 -14.98 7.15
C GLN A 57 3.31 -13.66 6.39
N PRO A 58 2.05 -13.23 6.24
CA PRO A 58 1.76 -11.94 5.63
C PRO A 58 2.11 -10.81 6.59
N PHE A 59 2.55 -9.68 6.03
CA PHE A 59 2.61 -8.43 6.77
C PHE A 59 1.31 -7.67 6.61
N GLU A 60 0.86 -7.08 7.71
CA GLU A 60 -0.37 -6.31 7.78
C GLU A 60 -0.07 -4.82 7.62
N PHE A 61 -0.99 -4.09 6.99
CA PHE A 61 -0.99 -2.62 6.98
C PHE A 61 -2.20 -2.06 7.74
N SER A 62 -1.98 -1.06 8.58
CA SER A 62 -3.05 -0.24 9.14
C SER A 62 -3.34 0.93 8.22
N VAL A 63 -4.60 1.36 8.18
CA VAL A 63 -4.98 2.62 7.54
C VAL A 63 -4.61 3.75 8.50
N SER A 64 -3.71 4.63 8.11
CA SER A 64 -3.29 5.78 8.92
C SER A 64 -4.13 7.03 8.67
N GLU A 65 -4.58 7.21 7.43
CA GLU A 65 -5.40 8.34 6.99
C GLU A 65 -6.19 7.97 5.73
N ILE A 66 -7.37 8.54 5.58
CA ILE A 66 -8.25 8.34 4.44
C ILE A 66 -9.03 9.63 4.18
N ASP A 67 -8.94 10.14 2.95
CA ASP A 67 -9.66 11.36 2.53
C ASP A 67 -10.79 10.97 1.56
N ILE A 68 -11.71 10.16 2.10
CA ILE A 68 -12.91 9.67 1.41
C ILE A 68 -14.08 9.84 2.38
N LEU A 69 -15.25 10.20 1.84
CA LEU A 69 -16.47 10.36 2.63
C LEU A 69 -16.88 9.01 3.27
N ASP A 70 -16.90 8.99 4.60
CA ASP A 70 -17.47 7.89 5.38
C ASP A 70 -19.00 7.93 5.32
N VAL A 71 -19.62 6.81 4.96
CA VAL A 71 -21.09 6.65 4.93
C VAL A 71 -21.62 5.85 6.12
N PHE A 72 -20.76 5.09 6.79
CA PHE A 72 -21.05 4.32 7.99
C PHE A 72 -19.71 3.95 8.63
N PRO A 73 -19.50 4.06 9.96
CA PRO A 73 -18.19 3.95 10.59
C PRO A 73 -17.24 2.91 9.99
N GLY A 74 -16.21 3.39 9.28
CA GLY A 74 -15.21 2.55 8.61
C GLY A 74 -15.58 2.04 7.22
N ILE A 75 -16.68 2.53 6.64
CA ILE A 75 -17.18 2.19 5.30
C ILE A 75 -17.21 3.46 4.45
N TYR A 76 -16.42 3.46 3.40
CA TYR A 76 -16.16 4.64 2.60
C TYR A 76 -16.83 4.54 1.24
N ASN A 77 -17.49 5.60 0.80
CA ASN A 77 -18.10 5.66 -0.53
C ASN A 77 -17.05 6.04 -1.58
N VAL A 78 -16.81 5.16 -2.55
CA VAL A 78 -15.88 5.40 -3.66
C VAL A 78 -16.69 5.70 -4.93
N PRO A 79 -16.83 6.97 -5.33
CA PRO A 79 -17.59 7.36 -6.52
C PRO A 79 -16.89 6.93 -7.82
N PRO A 80 -17.62 6.83 -8.95
CA PRO A 80 -17.03 6.68 -10.27
C PRO A 80 -15.94 7.71 -10.55
N PHE A 81 -14.82 7.27 -11.09
CA PHE A 81 -13.75 8.13 -11.58
C PHE A 81 -14.11 8.57 -13.00
N SER A 82 -14.38 9.86 -13.22
CA SER A 82 -14.80 10.35 -14.53
C SER A 82 -13.61 10.70 -15.42
N PRO A 83 -13.68 10.49 -16.75
CA PRO A 83 -12.60 10.88 -17.67
C PRO A 83 -12.28 12.38 -17.68
N GLU A 84 -13.26 13.24 -17.34
CA GLU A 84 -13.05 14.68 -17.14
C GLU A 84 -12.16 15.02 -15.94
N GLN A 85 -11.79 14.01 -15.14
CA GLN A 85 -10.81 14.07 -14.06
C GLN A 85 -9.42 13.60 -14.53
N GLU A 86 -9.14 13.50 -15.84
CA GLU A 86 -7.78 13.29 -16.34
C GLU A 86 -6.83 14.36 -15.75
N GLY A 87 -5.86 13.90 -14.94
CA GLY A 87 -4.95 14.75 -14.17
C GLY A 87 -5.33 14.98 -12.70
N LYS A 88 -6.48 14.48 -12.23
CA LYS A 88 -6.87 14.48 -10.81
C LYS A 88 -6.56 13.13 -10.15
N THR A 89 -6.23 13.21 -8.86
CA THR A 89 -5.90 12.08 -7.99
C THR A 89 -7.12 11.19 -7.77
N GLY A 90 -6.92 9.87 -7.73
CA GLY A 90 -7.96 8.92 -7.30
C GLY A 90 -8.32 9.11 -5.82
N ALA A 91 -9.24 8.31 -5.30
CA ALA A 91 -9.63 8.40 -3.89
C ALA A 91 -8.45 7.94 -2.98
N PRO A 92 -7.88 8.81 -2.13
CA PRO A 92 -6.58 8.54 -1.50
C PRO A 92 -6.71 7.80 -0.16
N ILE A 93 -5.78 6.88 0.08
CA ILE A 93 -5.66 6.10 1.32
C ILE A 93 -4.19 5.97 1.70
N ASN A 94 -3.89 6.27 2.96
CA ASN A 94 -2.56 6.13 3.54
C ASN A 94 -2.49 4.87 4.39
N LEU A 95 -1.50 4.03 4.11
CA LEU A 95 -1.24 2.79 4.84
C LEU A 95 0.10 2.84 5.54
N ILE A 96 0.16 2.27 6.73
CA ILE A 96 1.38 2.09 7.51
C ILE A 96 1.53 0.61 7.90
N LEU A 97 2.73 0.06 7.71
CA LEU A 97 3.04 -1.32 8.10
C LEU A 97 2.78 -1.53 9.60
N LYS A 98 2.03 -2.56 9.94
CA LYS A 98 1.68 -2.92 11.31
C LYS A 98 2.85 -3.73 11.91
N CYS A 99 3.48 -3.13 12.93
CA CYS A 99 4.47 -3.69 13.87
C CYS A 99 5.05 -5.07 13.53
N ASP A 100 6.10 -5.08 12.70
CA ASP A 100 7.29 -5.92 12.85
C ASP A 100 8.36 -5.40 11.88
N PRO A 101 9.65 -5.37 12.28
CA PRO A 101 10.69 -4.99 11.35
C PRO A 101 10.77 -5.99 10.20
N LEU A 102 10.56 -5.50 8.98
CA LEU A 102 10.69 -6.34 7.79
C LEU A 102 12.17 -6.71 7.63
N ARG A 103 12.49 -7.99 7.86
CA ARG A 103 13.84 -8.55 7.70
C ARG A 103 13.87 -9.50 6.52
N PHE A 104 14.77 -9.23 5.59
CA PHE A 104 15.19 -10.16 4.56
C PHE A 104 16.54 -10.74 4.94
N ASP A 105 16.57 -12.05 5.21
CA ASP A 105 17.82 -12.77 5.40
C ASP A 105 18.65 -12.71 4.11
N SER A 106 19.96 -12.51 4.25
CA SER A 106 20.93 -12.60 3.15
C SER A 106 20.76 -11.60 1.99
N VAL A 107 20.05 -10.48 2.19
CA VAL A 107 19.94 -9.38 1.20
C VAL A 107 20.86 -8.22 1.61
N SER A 108 21.68 -7.73 0.67
CA SER A 108 22.56 -6.57 0.92
C SER A 108 21.74 -5.29 1.15
N TYR A 109 22.29 -4.35 1.92
CA TYR A 109 21.64 -3.06 2.20
C TYR A 109 21.32 -2.28 0.92
N CYS A 110 22.16 -2.38 -0.11
CA CYS A 110 21.92 -1.74 -1.42
C CYS A 110 20.73 -2.36 -2.17
N GLU A 111 20.41 -3.63 -1.90
CA GLU A 111 19.41 -4.40 -2.63
C GLU A 111 18.04 -4.43 -1.93
N TYR A 112 18.01 -4.04 -0.65
CA TYR A 112 16.79 -3.95 0.17
C TYR A 112 15.67 -3.16 -0.51
N PRO A 113 15.90 -1.95 -1.04
CA PRO A 113 14.85 -1.17 -1.70
C PRO A 113 14.23 -1.90 -2.89
N LEU A 114 15.07 -2.53 -3.71
CA LEU A 114 14.62 -3.34 -4.85
C LEU A 114 13.81 -4.56 -4.40
N LYS A 115 14.21 -5.20 -3.29
CA LYS A 115 13.49 -6.34 -2.72
C LYS A 115 12.10 -5.94 -2.21
N ILE A 116 12.00 -4.82 -1.49
CA ILE A 116 10.72 -4.28 -1.00
C ILE A 116 9.84 -3.86 -2.18
N TYR A 117 10.41 -3.18 -3.17
CA TYR A 117 9.69 -2.79 -4.39
C TYR A 117 9.09 -4.02 -5.08
N SER A 118 9.88 -5.08 -5.26
CA SER A 118 9.43 -6.32 -5.87
C SER A 118 8.32 -6.97 -5.03
N LEU A 119 8.46 -6.97 -3.71
CA LEU A 119 7.45 -7.51 -2.79
C LEU A 119 6.13 -6.74 -2.88
N LEU A 120 6.17 -5.41 -2.85
CA LEU A 120 4.99 -4.55 -3.00
C LEU A 120 4.32 -4.76 -4.35
N ARG A 121 5.10 -4.86 -5.43
CA ARG A 121 4.62 -5.08 -6.80
C ARG A 121 3.91 -6.42 -6.97
N ASP A 122 4.44 -7.48 -6.36
CA ASP A 122 3.99 -8.84 -6.65
C ASP A 122 2.98 -9.36 -5.62
N SER A 123 2.88 -8.73 -4.46
CA SER A 123 2.29 -9.37 -3.28
C SER A 123 1.46 -8.47 -2.35
N LEU A 124 1.13 -7.24 -2.74
CA LEU A 124 0.22 -6.38 -1.96
C LEU A 124 -1.24 -6.57 -2.39
N TYR A 125 -2.12 -6.87 -1.43
CA TYR A 125 -3.54 -7.12 -1.69
C TYR A 125 -4.45 -6.42 -0.70
N TYR A 126 -5.61 -5.99 -1.19
CA TYR A 126 -6.80 -5.75 -0.38
C TYR A 126 -7.61 -7.05 -0.25
N ILE A 127 -8.03 -7.40 0.97
CA ILE A 127 -8.91 -8.52 1.29
C ILE A 127 -10.21 -7.95 1.87
N PRO A 128 -11.36 -8.21 1.24
CA PRO A 128 -12.66 -7.76 1.72
C PRO A 128 -13.08 -8.52 3.00
N PRO A 129 -13.99 -7.95 3.83
CA PRO A 129 -14.61 -8.68 4.93
C PRO A 129 -15.36 -9.94 4.47
N LEU A 130 -15.29 -11.00 5.27
CA LEU A 130 -16.06 -12.24 5.07
C LEU A 130 -17.56 -12.02 5.32
N ASP A 131 -17.88 -11.25 6.37
CA ASP A 131 -19.24 -10.84 6.70
C ASP A 131 -19.46 -9.41 6.20
N SER A 132 -20.03 -9.25 5.00
CA SER A 132 -20.40 -7.94 4.51
C SER A 132 -21.59 -7.42 5.30
N ILE A 133 -21.49 -6.21 5.85
CA ILE A 133 -22.67 -5.46 6.31
C ILE A 133 -23.63 -5.37 5.12
N ASN A 134 -24.91 -5.68 5.35
CA ASN A 134 -25.94 -5.78 4.32
C ASN A 134 -26.33 -4.38 3.80
N LEU A 135 -25.41 -3.72 3.11
CA LEU A 135 -25.57 -2.44 2.42
C LEU A 135 -25.86 -2.74 0.93
N ASP A 136 -27.10 -3.14 0.62
CA ASP A 136 -27.67 -3.23 -0.74
C ASP A 136 -26.71 -3.70 -1.86
N THR A 137 -25.84 -4.70 -1.59
CA THR A 137 -24.90 -5.36 -2.52
C THR A 137 -23.73 -4.54 -3.10
N LYS A 138 -23.52 -3.28 -2.70
CA LYS A 138 -22.46 -2.41 -3.30
C LYS A 138 -21.11 -2.42 -2.58
N VAL A 139 -20.94 -3.26 -1.56
CA VAL A 139 -19.65 -3.41 -0.87
C VAL A 139 -18.67 -4.18 -1.74
N LEU A 140 -17.44 -3.67 -1.85
CA LEU A 140 -16.37 -4.36 -2.54
C LEU A 140 -16.07 -5.69 -1.83
N ASN A 141 -16.41 -6.80 -2.50
CA ASN A 141 -16.42 -8.15 -1.91
C ASN A 141 -15.42 -9.12 -2.58
N ARG A 142 -14.46 -8.59 -3.34
CA ARG A 142 -13.43 -9.39 -4.00
C ARG A 142 -12.03 -8.98 -3.54
N LYS A 143 -11.15 -9.96 -3.43
CA LYS A 143 -9.71 -9.72 -3.27
C LYS A 143 -9.17 -8.92 -4.46
N ILE A 144 -8.39 -7.88 -4.19
CA ILE A 144 -7.80 -7.02 -5.22
C ILE A 144 -6.29 -6.97 -5.03
N HIS A 145 -5.55 -7.22 -6.12
CA HIS A 145 -4.13 -6.88 -6.19
C HIS A 145 -3.96 -5.37 -6.35
N ILE A 146 -3.07 -4.78 -5.56
CA ILE A 146 -2.81 -3.34 -5.60
C ILE A 146 -1.64 -3.10 -6.54
N ASN A 147 -1.90 -2.41 -7.65
CA ASN A 147 -0.90 -2.27 -8.70
C ASN A 147 0.12 -1.20 -8.33
N LEU A 148 1.40 -1.52 -8.47
CA LEU A 148 2.51 -0.56 -8.42
C LEU A 148 2.88 -0.17 -9.86
N PRO A 149 2.71 1.11 -10.28
CA PRO A 149 3.08 1.55 -11.61
C PRO A 149 4.57 1.35 -11.88
N GLU A 150 4.91 0.95 -13.11
CA GLU A 150 6.29 0.61 -13.49
C GLU A 150 7.26 1.79 -13.37
N THR A 151 6.78 3.01 -13.58
CA THR A 151 7.56 4.26 -13.61
C THR A 151 7.50 5.03 -12.29
N MET A 152 6.91 4.47 -11.23
CA MET A 152 6.71 5.21 -9.98
C MET A 152 8.04 5.34 -9.20
N PRO A 153 8.47 6.57 -8.83
CA PRO A 153 9.60 6.76 -7.94
C PRO A 153 9.27 6.24 -6.54
N CYS A 154 10.18 5.46 -5.95
CA CYS A 154 10.10 5.07 -4.55
C CYS A 154 11.12 5.88 -3.75
N LEU A 155 10.64 6.60 -2.73
CA LEU A 155 11.51 7.30 -1.79
C LEU A 155 11.90 6.36 -0.65
N TYR A 156 13.19 6.20 -0.47
CA TYR A 156 13.77 5.35 0.55
C TYR A 156 14.66 6.18 1.46
N LYS A 157 14.39 6.17 2.77
CA LYS A 157 15.18 6.92 3.76
C LYS A 157 15.81 5.98 4.76
N ILE A 158 17.14 6.04 4.88
CA ILE A 158 17.92 5.31 5.89
C ILE A 158 18.65 6.31 6.77
N GLY A 159 18.28 6.38 8.05
CA GLY A 159 18.82 7.42 8.93
C GLY A 159 18.57 8.80 8.33
N GLU A 160 19.64 9.54 8.04
CA GLU A 160 19.57 10.86 7.39
C GLU A 160 19.71 10.82 5.86
N LYS A 161 20.02 9.67 5.26
CA LYS A 161 20.23 9.53 3.81
C LYS A 161 18.93 9.23 3.09
N GLU A 162 18.69 9.94 2.01
CA GLU A 162 17.55 9.72 1.11
C GLU A 162 18.02 9.17 -0.23
N TYR A 163 17.31 8.16 -0.71
CA TYR A 163 17.54 7.47 -1.96
C TYR A 163 16.24 7.51 -2.78
N VAL A 164 16.36 7.80 -4.06
CA VAL A 164 15.24 7.74 -5.00
C VAL A 164 15.49 6.56 -5.93
N PHE A 165 14.59 5.58 -5.91
CA PHE A 165 14.63 4.47 -6.84
C PHE A 165 13.64 4.71 -7.97
N LEU A 166 14.18 4.81 -9.19
CA LEU A 166 13.43 4.73 -10.43
C LEU A 166 13.80 3.38 -11.07
N ARG A 167 12.82 2.61 -11.53
CA ARG A 167 13.06 1.28 -12.12
C ARG A 167 14.07 1.33 -13.29
N ASP A 168 14.07 2.43 -14.05
CA ASP A 168 14.92 2.59 -15.23
C ASP A 168 16.36 3.04 -14.93
N SER A 169 16.70 3.42 -13.70
CA SER A 169 18.08 3.79 -13.32
C SER A 169 18.96 2.59 -12.91
N LEU A 170 18.52 1.35 -13.16
CA LEU A 170 19.38 0.16 -13.17
C LEU A 170 20.11 -0.06 -14.50
N LEU A 171 19.96 0.87 -15.46
CA LEU A 171 20.80 0.99 -16.65
C LEU A 171 21.68 2.23 -16.54
N MET A 172 22.64 2.24 -15.59
CA MET A 172 23.94 2.89 -15.74
C MET A 172 24.90 2.56 -14.60
#